data_AF-A0A7C6AWB0-F1
#
_entry.id   AF-A0A7C6AWB0-F1
#
_cell.length_a   1.000
_cell.length_b   1.000
_cell.length_c   1.000
_cell.angle_alpha   90.00
_cell.angle_beta   90.00
_cell.angle_gamma   90.00
#
_symmetry.space_group_name_H-M   'P 1'
#
loop_
_entity.id
_entity.type
_entity.pdbx_description
1 polymer ?
#
loop_
_entity_poly.entity_id
_entity_poly.type
_entity_poly.pdbx_seq_one_letter_code
_entity_poly.pdbx_strand_id
1 'polypeptide(L)'
;MNIFQKFKLDLIFSSSRNIWERFKDLGAVLQPCRFSVIMLLVALLFLLLAPQGQDVLRDLAEWDGGFSGAFGKLFLFFAAMLAWALNVWYWARVMLKFSFAEPRGLSEKQKIRQQRMRKYVPRTLGVLAFLAVGGAFFKASYAYPENDPGGVASTLGYLALACMAGALLFYLFTAVRRPAARALRTRLLSAPTEKQAHYRPLIEVLDVDSGDQAYTAQLHSIKDISAVSRKVLWASMLLSLLLFLLFWIWPTSAAFFGAATILLLAASSWVPFGSMVVYWACTAGFPIMTALLGIAILFSLWNDNHAIRTLQESVVSQNGTTESVGEHFPRWLQQGLERWPTDSKQPVFIVAAEGGGIRAGYWTSIVLSALQDRDDKFSDHLYGISGVSGGSLGAAVFAALLKEQGNNRELNCPAGSANKNSGPLQRCAHQLLSEDFLAPTVAYMLYPDLVQRILPFPVASFD
;
A
#
# COMPACT_ATOMS: atom_id res chain seq x y z
N MET A 1 -36.40 32.77 -33.81
CA MET A 1 -36.00 31.95 -32.64
C MET A 1 -37.12 32.02 -31.62
N ASN A 2 -37.86 30.92 -31.42
CA ASN A 2 -39.09 30.91 -30.61
C ASN A 2 -38.78 31.18 -29.13
N ILE A 3 -39.67 31.92 -28.44
CA ILE A 3 -39.55 32.27 -27.01
C ILE A 3 -39.30 31.01 -26.15
N PHE A 4 -39.92 29.89 -26.51
CA PHE A 4 -39.69 28.59 -25.86
C PHE A 4 -38.28 28.02 -26.03
N GLN A 5 -37.63 28.21 -27.19
CA GLN A 5 -36.24 27.81 -27.38
C GLN A 5 -35.30 28.67 -26.54
N LYS A 6 -35.54 29.99 -26.49
CA LYS A 6 -34.76 30.92 -25.66
C LYS A 6 -34.89 30.58 -24.17
N PHE A 7 -36.10 30.31 -23.69
CA PHE A 7 -36.37 29.90 -22.31
C PHE A 7 -35.71 28.56 -21.95
N LYS A 8 -35.72 27.57 -22.87
CA LYS A 8 -35.09 26.25 -22.66
C LYS A 8 -33.56 26.36 -22.65
N LEU A 9 -32.98 27.19 -23.52
CA LEU A 9 -31.54 27.50 -23.51
C LEU A 9 -31.14 28.25 -22.22
N ASP A 10 -31.91 29.25 -21.79
CA ASP A 10 -31.65 29.98 -20.54
C ASP A 10 -31.75 29.07 -19.30
N LEU A 11 -32.67 28.08 -19.31
CA LEU A 11 -32.77 27.06 -18.26
C LEU A 11 -31.55 26.12 -18.24
N ILE A 12 -31.08 25.70 -19.42
CA ILE A 12 -29.89 24.83 -19.56
C ILE A 12 -28.63 25.60 -19.14
N PHE A 13 -28.46 26.86 -19.56
CA PHE A 13 -27.32 27.69 -19.18
C PHE A 13 -27.33 28.03 -17.69
N SER A 14 -28.48 28.35 -17.10
CA SER A 14 -28.59 28.60 -15.65
C SER A 14 -28.34 27.34 -14.82
N SER A 15 -28.80 26.17 -15.26
CA SER A 15 -28.50 24.87 -14.63
C SER A 15 -26.99 24.56 -14.73
N SER A 16 -26.40 24.72 -15.91
CA SER A 16 -24.96 24.49 -16.14
C SER A 16 -24.09 25.43 -15.30
N ARG A 17 -24.45 26.72 -15.21
CA ARG A 17 -23.78 27.70 -14.36
C ARG A 17 -23.90 27.31 -12.88
N ASN A 18 -25.08 26.88 -12.43
CA ASN A 18 -25.28 26.43 -11.05
C ASN A 18 -24.44 25.19 -10.70
N ILE A 19 -24.30 24.24 -11.64
CA ILE A 19 -23.44 23.07 -11.49
C ILE A 19 -21.97 23.49 -11.41
N TRP A 20 -21.53 24.37 -12.31
CA TRP A 20 -20.16 24.90 -12.30
C TRP A 20 -19.83 25.62 -10.99
N GLU A 21 -20.74 26.44 -10.47
CA GLU A 21 -20.56 27.09 -9.16
C GLU A 21 -20.45 26.07 -8.01
N ARG A 22 -21.16 24.94 -8.07
CA ARG A 22 -21.03 23.86 -7.07
C ARG A 22 -19.67 23.17 -7.16
N PHE A 23 -19.17 22.93 -8.38
CA PHE A 23 -17.84 22.35 -8.60
C PHE A 23 -16.73 23.27 -8.08
N LYS A 24 -16.82 24.57 -8.36
CA LYS A 24 -15.87 25.56 -7.82
C LYS A 24 -15.86 25.59 -6.30
N ASP A 25 -17.04 25.58 -5.67
CA ASP A 25 -17.15 25.52 -4.21
C ASP A 25 -16.58 24.22 -3.63
N LEU A 26 -16.83 23.09 -4.27
CA LEU A 26 -16.24 21.81 -3.86
C LEU A 26 -14.72 21.85 -3.98
N GLY A 27 -14.18 22.36 -5.10
CA GLY A 27 -12.74 22.55 -5.29
C GLY A 27 -12.13 23.45 -4.22
N ALA A 28 -12.78 24.56 -3.86
CA ALA A 28 -12.34 25.45 -2.80
C ALA A 28 -12.33 24.78 -1.42
N VAL A 29 -13.29 23.90 -1.14
CA VAL A 29 -13.31 23.10 0.09
C VAL A 29 -12.26 21.99 0.06
N LEU A 30 -12.02 21.34 -1.08
CA LEU A 30 -11.02 20.27 -1.16
C LEU A 30 -9.58 20.79 -1.14
N GLN A 31 -9.33 22.04 -1.56
CA GLN A 31 -7.99 22.61 -1.73
C GLN A 31 -7.13 22.62 -0.44
N PRO A 32 -7.67 22.95 0.76
CA PRO A 32 -6.92 22.84 2.01
C PRO A 32 -6.67 21.40 2.48
N CYS A 33 -7.52 20.43 2.12
CA CYS A 33 -7.35 19.02 2.47
C CYS A 33 -6.88 18.16 1.28
N ARG A 34 -6.28 18.80 0.27
CA ARG A 34 -5.93 18.15 -1.01
C ARG A 34 -5.00 16.95 -0.83
N PHE A 35 -4.12 16.96 0.16
CA PHE A 35 -3.22 15.84 0.40
C PHE A 35 -3.97 14.58 0.84
N SER A 36 -4.98 14.71 1.71
CA SER A 36 -5.86 13.59 2.09
C SER A 36 -6.62 13.03 0.88
N VAL A 37 -7.04 13.91 -0.03
CA VAL A 37 -7.70 13.50 -1.28
C VAL A 37 -6.72 12.78 -2.21
N ILE A 38 -5.49 13.29 -2.37
CA ILE A 38 -4.45 12.66 -3.18
C ILE A 38 -4.15 11.26 -2.67
N MET A 39 -3.93 11.09 -1.36
CA MET A 39 -3.64 9.76 -0.79
C MET A 39 -4.80 8.79 -0.95
N LEU A 40 -6.04 9.27 -0.83
CA LEU A 40 -7.25 8.48 -1.11
C LEU A 40 -7.28 8.02 -2.57
N LEU A 41 -7.02 8.93 -3.51
CA LEU A 41 -7.03 8.64 -4.94
C LEU A 41 -5.89 7.70 -5.34
N VAL A 42 -4.68 7.90 -4.85
CA VAL A 42 -3.52 7.04 -5.15
C VAL A 42 -3.79 5.61 -4.72
N ALA A 43 -4.24 5.40 -3.48
CA ALA A 43 -4.57 4.07 -2.98
C ALA A 43 -5.75 3.45 -3.74
N LEU A 44 -6.79 4.23 -4.07
CA LEU A 44 -7.93 3.75 -4.85
C LEU A 44 -7.53 3.34 -6.26
N LEU A 45 -6.74 4.16 -6.96
CA LEU A 45 -6.26 3.87 -8.31
C LEU A 45 -5.36 2.64 -8.31
N PHE A 46 -4.44 2.53 -7.35
CA PHE A 46 -3.57 1.37 -7.23
C PHE A 46 -4.37 0.09 -6.96
N LEU A 47 -5.21 0.07 -5.93
CA LEU A 47 -5.95 -1.14 -5.54
C LEU A 47 -6.98 -1.55 -6.60
N LEU A 48 -7.65 -0.60 -7.28
CA LEU A 48 -8.67 -0.94 -8.28
C LEU A 48 -8.12 -1.15 -9.67
N LEU A 49 -7.12 -0.39 -10.12
CA LEU A 49 -6.72 -0.38 -11.53
C LEU A 49 -5.42 -1.14 -11.79
N ALA A 50 -4.49 -1.20 -10.82
CA ALA A 50 -3.25 -1.92 -11.01
C ALA A 50 -3.46 -3.43 -10.85
N PRO A 51 -3.02 -4.27 -11.81
CA PRO A 51 -3.04 -5.73 -11.64
C PRO A 51 -2.32 -6.17 -10.36
N GLN A 52 -1.20 -5.54 -10.03
CA GLN A 52 -0.42 -5.80 -8.83
C GLN A 52 -1.20 -5.48 -7.55
N GLY A 53 -2.01 -4.41 -7.57
CA GLY A 53 -2.87 -4.06 -6.43
C GLY A 53 -3.96 -5.11 -6.18
N GLN A 54 -4.45 -5.76 -7.23
CA GLN A 54 -5.40 -6.86 -7.12
C GLN A 54 -4.75 -8.14 -6.61
N ASP A 55 -3.53 -8.47 -7.04
CA ASP A 55 -2.78 -9.63 -6.56
C ASP A 55 -2.49 -9.55 -5.06
N VAL A 56 -2.12 -8.36 -4.56
CA VAL A 56 -1.89 -8.11 -3.12
C VAL A 56 -3.15 -8.33 -2.27
N LEU A 57 -4.35 -8.08 -2.83
CA LEU A 57 -5.61 -8.33 -2.12
C LEU A 57 -6.02 -9.81 -2.16
N ARG A 58 -5.63 -10.55 -3.20
CA ARG A 58 -5.88 -11.99 -3.32
C ARG A 58 -5.05 -12.77 -2.31
N ASP A 59 -3.78 -12.42 -2.16
CA ASP A 59 -2.87 -12.98 -1.15
C ASP A 59 -3.47 -12.90 0.28
N LEU A 60 -4.19 -11.82 0.60
CA LEU A 60 -4.90 -11.67 1.88
C LEU A 60 -6.04 -12.67 2.09
N ALA A 61 -6.53 -13.37 1.06
CA ALA A 61 -7.60 -14.34 1.12
C ALA A 61 -7.12 -15.79 0.86
N GLU A 62 -5.90 -15.98 0.36
CA GLU A 62 -5.27 -17.27 0.10
C GLU A 62 -4.51 -17.74 1.35
N TRP A 63 -5.19 -18.43 2.28
CA TRP A 63 -4.59 -18.86 3.55
C TRP A 63 -4.14 -20.32 3.53
N ASP A 64 -2.83 -20.54 3.42
CA ASP A 64 -2.24 -21.89 3.49
C ASP A 64 -2.33 -22.56 4.87
N GLY A 65 -2.59 -21.80 5.95
CA GLY A 65 -2.56 -22.27 7.34
C GLY A 65 -3.90 -22.21 8.10
N GLY A 66 -5.01 -21.92 7.40
CA GLY A 66 -6.34 -21.75 8.01
C GLY A 66 -6.57 -20.41 8.73
N PHE A 67 -7.80 -20.19 9.20
CA PHE A 67 -8.27 -18.89 9.71
C PHE A 67 -7.49 -18.36 10.93
N SER A 68 -7.01 -19.24 11.82
CA SER A 68 -6.27 -18.82 13.03
C SER A 68 -4.93 -18.16 12.70
N GLY A 69 -4.22 -18.64 11.68
CA GLY A 69 -2.98 -18.01 11.20
C GLY A 69 -3.24 -16.71 10.43
N ALA A 70 -4.37 -16.62 9.73
CA ALA A 70 -4.75 -15.44 8.97
C ALA A 70 -5.30 -14.29 9.83
N PHE A 71 -5.89 -14.61 10.98
CA PHE A 71 -6.55 -13.62 11.84
C PHE A 71 -5.64 -12.45 12.22
N GLY A 72 -4.35 -12.72 12.51
CA GLY A 72 -3.37 -11.67 12.82
C GLY A 72 -3.15 -10.70 11.66
N LYS A 73 -2.90 -11.23 10.45
CA LYS A 73 -2.71 -10.41 9.23
C LYS A 73 -3.96 -9.61 8.90
N LEU A 74 -5.14 -10.21 8.97
CA LEU A 74 -6.42 -9.52 8.76
C LEU A 74 -6.65 -8.42 9.80
N PHE A 75 -6.41 -8.69 11.08
CA PHE A 75 -6.55 -7.71 12.13
C PHE A 75 -5.65 -6.49 11.87
N LEU A 76 -4.38 -6.72 11.55
CA LEU A 76 -3.43 -5.66 11.21
C LEU A 76 -3.89 -4.87 9.98
N PHE A 77 -4.38 -5.56 8.94
CA PHE A 77 -4.92 -4.94 7.74
C PHE A 77 -6.12 -4.02 8.05
N PHE A 78 -7.13 -4.52 8.77
CA PHE A 78 -8.30 -3.73 9.14
C PHE A 78 -7.95 -2.58 10.12
N ALA A 79 -6.98 -2.79 11.01
CA ALA A 79 -6.46 -1.74 11.88
C ALA A 79 -5.75 -0.64 11.07
N ALA A 80 -4.94 -1.01 10.07
CA ALA A 80 -4.28 -0.07 9.16
C ALA A 80 -5.32 0.70 8.31
N MET A 81 -6.35 0.02 7.80
CA MET A 81 -7.46 0.67 7.10
C MET A 81 -8.20 1.68 7.98
N LEU A 82 -8.50 1.32 9.23
CA LEU A 82 -9.13 2.22 10.19
C LEU A 82 -8.22 3.42 10.50
N ALA A 83 -6.93 3.19 10.72
CA ALA A 83 -5.96 4.25 10.95
C ALA A 83 -5.89 5.22 9.76
N TRP A 84 -5.89 4.70 8.54
CA TRP A 84 -5.91 5.49 7.32
C TRP A 84 -7.18 6.33 7.20
N ALA A 85 -8.36 5.73 7.38
CA ALA A 85 -9.63 6.43 7.34
C ALA A 85 -9.73 7.51 8.43
N LEU A 86 -9.23 7.24 9.64
CA LEU A 86 -9.14 8.21 10.73
C LEU A 86 -8.20 9.36 10.38
N ASN A 87 -7.01 9.09 9.83
CA ASN A 87 -6.08 10.14 9.42
C ASN A 87 -6.66 11.02 8.31
N VAL A 88 -7.20 10.42 7.24
CA VAL A 88 -7.86 11.14 6.13
C VAL A 88 -8.98 12.02 6.66
N TRP A 89 -9.88 11.47 7.49
CA TRP A 89 -10.99 12.21 8.07
C TRP A 89 -10.52 13.33 9.02
N TYR A 90 -9.60 13.03 9.94
CA TYR A 90 -9.24 13.92 11.02
C TYR A 90 -8.41 15.10 10.53
N TRP A 91 -7.43 14.86 9.67
CA TRP A 91 -6.63 15.91 9.05
C TRP A 91 -7.46 16.79 8.12
N ALA A 92 -8.31 16.20 7.27
CA ALA A 92 -9.24 16.99 6.45
C ALA A 92 -10.15 17.88 7.32
N ARG A 93 -10.70 17.32 8.41
CA ARG A 93 -11.54 18.08 9.36
C ARG A 93 -10.81 19.26 9.97
N VAL A 94 -9.55 19.09 10.40
CA VAL A 94 -8.75 20.17 11.01
C VAL A 94 -8.37 21.21 9.98
N MET A 95 -7.90 20.79 8.80
CA MET A 95 -7.52 21.68 7.71
C MET A 95 -8.66 22.62 7.28
N LEU A 96 -9.91 22.11 7.31
CA LEU A 96 -11.10 22.90 6.98
C LEU A 96 -11.54 23.89 8.05
N LYS A 97 -10.90 23.92 9.22
CA LYS A 97 -11.13 24.97 10.24
C LYS A 97 -10.28 26.21 10.02
N PHE A 98 -9.19 26.09 9.27
CA PHE A 98 -8.29 27.20 9.01
C PHE A 98 -8.85 28.15 7.95
N SER A 99 -8.55 29.43 8.12
CA SER A 99 -8.78 30.47 7.13
C SER A 99 -7.46 30.87 6.49
N PHE A 100 -7.16 30.30 5.33
CA PHE A 100 -5.91 30.54 4.60
C PHE A 100 -6.01 31.74 3.64
N ALA A 101 -7.18 31.95 3.03
CA ALA A 101 -7.58 33.16 2.32
C ALA A 101 -9.07 33.01 1.96
N GLU A 102 -9.96 33.86 2.47
CA GLU A 102 -11.34 33.88 1.98
C GLU A 102 -11.39 34.48 0.57
N PRO A 103 -12.08 33.83 -0.39
CA PRO A 103 -12.42 34.49 -1.65
C PRO A 103 -13.27 35.73 -1.35
N ARG A 104 -12.76 36.92 -1.67
CA ARG A 104 -13.53 38.17 -1.56
C ARG A 104 -14.78 38.06 -2.45
N GLY A 105 -15.97 38.29 -1.88
CA GLY A 105 -17.23 38.38 -2.63
C GLY A 105 -18.10 37.11 -2.71
N LEU A 106 -17.94 36.14 -1.80
CA LEU A 106 -18.87 34.99 -1.72
C LEU A 106 -20.29 35.45 -1.32
N SER A 107 -21.29 35.04 -2.09
CA SER A 107 -22.70 35.23 -1.73
C SER A 107 -23.08 34.42 -0.48
N GLU A 108 -24.10 34.86 0.26
CA GLU A 108 -24.60 34.12 1.44
C GLU A 108 -25.00 32.68 1.11
N LYS A 109 -25.55 32.44 -0.09
CA LYS A 109 -25.85 31.08 -0.56
C LYS A 109 -24.59 30.21 -0.69
N GLN A 110 -23.49 30.77 -1.19
CA GLN A 110 -22.21 30.07 -1.29
C GLN A 110 -21.61 29.80 0.09
N LYS A 111 -21.66 30.75 1.02
CA LYS A 111 -21.18 30.56 2.39
C LYS A 111 -21.89 29.40 3.09
N ILE A 112 -23.22 29.36 3.04
CA ILE A 112 -24.02 28.26 3.62
C ILE A 112 -23.68 26.92 2.96
N ARG A 113 -23.52 26.92 1.62
CA ARG A 113 -23.17 25.70 0.87
C ARG A 113 -21.78 25.19 1.25
N GLN A 114 -20.77 26.06 1.27
CA GLN A 114 -19.41 25.70 1.67
C GLN A 114 -19.33 25.25 3.13
N GLN A 115 -20.10 25.85 4.05
CA GLN A 115 -20.19 25.40 5.45
C GLN A 115 -20.75 23.96 5.54
N ARG A 116 -21.81 23.64 4.79
CA ARG A 116 -22.32 22.26 4.71
C ARG A 116 -21.27 21.32 4.14
N MET A 117 -20.60 21.70 3.05
CA MET A 117 -19.51 20.91 2.48
C MET A 117 -18.39 20.67 3.49
N ARG A 118 -17.95 21.68 4.24
CA ARG A 118 -16.91 21.52 5.29
C ARG A 118 -17.29 20.52 6.38
N LYS A 119 -18.59 20.38 6.68
CA LYS A 119 -19.12 19.40 7.63
C LYS A 119 -19.14 17.97 7.08
N TYR A 120 -19.52 17.78 5.82
CA TYR A 120 -19.70 16.45 5.23
C TYR A 120 -18.47 15.91 4.51
N VAL A 121 -17.68 16.75 3.84
CA VAL A 121 -16.50 16.35 3.04
C VAL A 121 -15.54 15.45 3.84
N PRO A 122 -15.07 15.80 5.05
CA PRO A 122 -14.16 14.93 5.79
C PRO A 122 -14.77 13.54 6.08
N ARG A 123 -16.07 13.49 6.37
CA ARG A 123 -16.78 12.23 6.67
C ARG A 123 -16.83 11.35 5.42
N THR A 124 -17.19 11.96 4.29
CA THR A 124 -17.22 11.29 3.00
C THR A 124 -15.84 10.75 2.63
N LEU A 125 -14.76 11.52 2.83
CA LEU A 125 -13.39 11.06 2.56
C LEU A 125 -13.01 9.83 3.40
N GLY A 126 -13.32 9.81 4.70
CA GLY A 126 -13.06 8.65 5.55
C GLY A 126 -13.91 7.43 5.19
N VAL A 127 -15.19 7.62 4.85
CA VAL A 127 -16.07 6.53 4.36
C VAL A 127 -15.57 5.97 3.03
N LEU A 128 -15.13 6.84 2.12
CA LEU A 128 -14.59 6.43 0.82
C LEU A 128 -13.34 5.57 0.95
N ALA A 129 -12.52 5.73 2.01
CA ALA A 129 -11.37 4.85 2.24
C ALA A 129 -11.81 3.39 2.41
N PHE A 130 -12.86 3.12 3.19
CA PHE A 130 -13.43 1.78 3.33
C PHE A 130 -14.10 1.28 2.05
N LEU A 131 -14.88 2.13 1.38
CA LEU A 131 -15.57 1.75 0.15
C LEU A 131 -14.58 1.46 -0.99
N ALA A 132 -13.44 2.15 -1.04
CA ALA A 132 -12.38 1.91 -2.00
C ALA A 132 -11.79 0.50 -1.84
N VAL A 133 -11.42 0.14 -0.61
CA VAL A 133 -10.87 -1.19 -0.30
C VAL A 133 -11.93 -2.27 -0.50
N GLY A 134 -13.18 -2.04 -0.06
CA GLY A 134 -14.28 -2.97 -0.25
C GLY A 134 -14.60 -3.22 -1.74
N GLY A 135 -14.62 -2.16 -2.55
CA GLY A 135 -14.78 -2.26 -4.00
C GLY A 135 -13.62 -3.02 -4.65
N ALA A 136 -12.41 -2.89 -4.12
CA ALA A 136 -11.24 -3.61 -4.63
C ALA A 136 -11.27 -5.10 -4.28
N PHE A 137 -11.72 -5.48 -3.08
CA PHE A 137 -11.98 -6.89 -2.74
C PHE A 137 -13.09 -7.50 -3.59
N PHE A 138 -14.18 -6.77 -3.80
CA PHE A 138 -15.28 -7.21 -4.65
C PHE A 138 -14.83 -7.38 -6.11
N LYS A 139 -13.96 -6.51 -6.62
CA LYS A 139 -13.35 -6.69 -7.94
C LYS A 139 -12.45 -7.93 -7.97
N ALA A 140 -11.65 -8.15 -6.93
CA ALA A 140 -10.71 -9.27 -6.86
C ALA A 140 -11.43 -10.63 -6.85
N SER A 141 -12.63 -10.72 -6.26
CA SER A 141 -13.40 -11.97 -6.20
C SER A 141 -13.85 -12.48 -7.57
N TYR A 142 -14.07 -11.60 -8.55
CA TYR A 142 -14.47 -11.99 -9.91
C TYR A 142 -13.37 -12.66 -10.73
N ALA A 143 -12.12 -12.67 -10.24
CA ALA A 143 -11.02 -13.33 -10.94
C ALA A 143 -11.04 -14.86 -10.75
N TYR A 144 -11.84 -15.37 -9.83
CA TYR A 144 -11.92 -16.80 -9.51
C TYR A 144 -13.16 -17.43 -10.17
N PRO A 145 -13.07 -18.68 -10.65
CA PRO A 145 -14.22 -19.41 -11.19
C PRO A 145 -15.23 -19.76 -10.09
N GLU A 146 -16.49 -20.01 -10.47
CA GLU A 146 -17.57 -20.37 -9.52
C GLU A 146 -17.26 -21.61 -8.67
N ASN A 147 -16.47 -22.54 -9.21
CA ASN A 147 -16.05 -23.78 -8.54
C ASN A 147 -14.66 -23.65 -7.89
N ASP A 148 -14.32 -22.49 -7.33
CA ASP A 148 -13.05 -22.26 -6.62
C ASP A 148 -12.90 -23.23 -5.42
N PRO A 149 -11.98 -24.21 -5.48
CA PRO A 149 -11.82 -25.23 -4.44
C PRO A 149 -11.39 -24.63 -3.08
N GLY A 150 -10.75 -23.46 -3.09
CA GLY A 150 -10.26 -22.78 -1.89
C GLY A 150 -11.28 -21.84 -1.26
N GLY A 151 -12.42 -21.57 -1.92
CA GLY A 151 -13.40 -20.59 -1.45
C GLY A 151 -12.87 -19.16 -1.33
N VAL A 152 -11.77 -18.84 -2.01
CA VAL A 152 -11.09 -17.54 -2.00
C VAL A 152 -12.03 -16.44 -2.48
N ALA A 153 -12.80 -16.71 -3.54
CA ALA A 153 -13.81 -15.79 -4.06
C ALA A 153 -14.82 -15.35 -2.98
N SER A 154 -15.31 -16.31 -2.18
CA SER A 154 -16.26 -16.06 -1.09
C SER A 154 -15.60 -15.29 0.04
N THR A 155 -14.37 -15.65 0.42
CA THR A 155 -13.58 -14.92 1.42
C THR A 155 -13.39 -13.46 1.04
N LEU A 156 -12.99 -13.18 -0.20
CA LEU A 156 -12.88 -11.82 -0.74
C LEU A 156 -14.24 -11.08 -0.69
N GLY A 157 -15.34 -11.77 -1.00
CA GLY A 157 -16.69 -11.24 -0.84
C GLY A 157 -17.03 -10.85 0.60
N TYR A 158 -16.70 -11.70 1.59
CA TYR A 158 -16.90 -11.39 3.00
C TYR A 158 -16.01 -10.23 3.48
N LEU A 159 -14.77 -10.14 3.00
CA LEU A 159 -13.89 -9.00 3.29
C LEU A 159 -14.44 -7.69 2.69
N ALA A 160 -15.03 -7.74 1.49
CA ALA A 160 -15.72 -6.60 0.90
C ALA A 160 -16.93 -6.16 1.74
N LEU A 161 -17.75 -7.10 2.20
CA LEU A 161 -18.87 -6.83 3.11
C LEU A 161 -18.40 -6.25 4.45
N ALA A 162 -17.31 -6.76 5.01
CA ALA A 162 -16.70 -6.21 6.22
C ALA A 162 -16.24 -4.77 6.02
N CYS A 163 -15.69 -4.43 4.85
CA CYS A 163 -15.35 -3.04 4.51
C CYS A 163 -16.61 -2.16 4.39
N MET A 164 -17.70 -2.65 3.81
CA MET A 164 -18.98 -1.93 3.73
C MET A 164 -19.59 -1.68 5.13
N ALA A 165 -19.54 -2.69 6.00
CA ALA A 165 -19.96 -2.56 7.39
C ALA A 165 -19.07 -1.54 8.14
N GLY A 166 -17.75 -1.60 7.93
CA GLY A 166 -16.79 -0.61 8.44
C GLY A 166 -17.10 0.81 7.97
N ALA A 167 -17.46 0.99 6.70
CA ALA A 167 -17.87 2.27 6.13
C ALA A 167 -19.13 2.84 6.82
N LEU A 168 -20.13 1.99 7.06
CA LEU A 168 -21.35 2.37 7.77
C LEU A 168 -21.05 2.73 9.24
N LEU A 169 -20.30 1.88 9.94
CA LEU A 169 -19.91 2.14 11.33
C LEU A 169 -19.09 3.42 11.47
N PHE A 170 -18.17 3.68 10.54
CA PHE A 170 -17.38 4.90 10.49
C PHE A 170 -18.26 6.14 10.23
N TYR A 171 -19.21 6.05 9.30
CA TYR A 171 -20.17 7.13 9.06
C TYR A 171 -21.01 7.42 10.32
N LEU A 172 -21.56 6.38 10.95
CA LEU A 172 -22.33 6.50 12.19
C LEU A 172 -21.49 7.11 13.31
N PHE A 173 -20.26 6.64 13.51
CA PHE A 173 -19.32 7.23 14.47
C PHE A 173 -19.11 8.73 14.20
N THR A 174 -18.76 9.12 12.98
CA THR A 174 -18.47 10.53 12.66
C THR A 174 -19.72 11.43 12.67
N ALA A 175 -20.90 10.88 12.45
CA ALA A 175 -22.20 11.56 12.53
C ALA A 175 -22.66 11.74 13.98
N VAL A 176 -22.63 10.68 14.78
CA VAL A 176 -23.23 10.59 16.12
C VAL A 176 -22.29 11.09 17.23
N ARG A 177 -20.95 11.04 17.05
CA ARG A 177 -19.98 11.39 18.11
C ARG A 177 -20.22 12.75 18.77
N ARG A 178 -20.66 13.78 18.02
CA ARG A 178 -20.86 15.15 18.55
C ARG A 178 -22.19 15.25 19.32
N PRO A 179 -23.34 14.85 18.74
CA PRO A 179 -24.58 14.73 19.51
C PRO A 179 -24.44 13.87 20.77
N ALA A 180 -23.79 12.71 20.68
CA ALA A 180 -23.59 11.81 21.80
C ALA A 180 -22.70 12.43 22.88
N ALA A 181 -21.57 13.07 22.50
CA ALA A 181 -20.71 13.76 23.45
C ALA A 181 -21.46 14.87 24.22
N ARG A 182 -22.29 15.66 23.53
CA ARG A 182 -23.10 16.69 24.19
C ARG A 182 -24.19 16.11 25.08
N ALA A 183 -24.91 15.08 24.61
CA ALA A 183 -25.93 14.42 25.42
C ALA A 183 -25.33 13.84 26.70
N LEU A 184 -24.15 13.21 26.61
CA LEU A 184 -23.41 12.70 27.76
C LEU A 184 -22.94 13.83 28.67
N ARG A 185 -22.39 14.93 28.12
CA ARG A 185 -22.01 16.12 28.90
C ARG A 185 -23.20 16.68 29.68
N THR A 186 -24.35 16.84 29.05
CA THR A 186 -25.57 17.33 29.71
C THR A 186 -26.00 16.39 30.83
N ARG A 187 -25.93 15.07 30.63
CA ARG A 187 -26.23 14.08 31.68
C ARG A 187 -25.25 14.16 32.86
N LEU A 188 -23.96 14.32 32.60
CA LEU A 188 -22.95 14.46 33.66
C LEU A 188 -23.10 15.77 34.44
N LEU A 189 -23.47 16.87 33.76
CA LEU A 189 -23.78 18.14 34.41
C LEU A 189 -25.09 18.11 35.23
N SER A 190 -26.02 17.20 34.90
CA SER A 190 -27.22 16.97 35.71
C SER A 190 -27.00 16.05 36.93
N ALA A 191 -25.80 15.47 37.10
CA ALA A 191 -25.48 14.64 38.26
C ALA A 191 -25.28 15.49 39.53
N PRO A 192 -25.44 14.93 40.75
CA PRO A 192 -25.21 15.65 42.01
C PRO A 192 -23.80 16.26 42.09
N THR A 193 -23.68 17.43 42.71
CA THR A 193 -22.47 18.29 42.73
C THR A 193 -21.22 17.56 43.24
N GLU A 194 -21.36 16.66 44.20
CA GLU A 194 -20.25 15.82 44.71
C GLU A 194 -19.64 14.92 43.63
N LYS A 195 -20.46 14.37 42.72
CA LYS A 195 -19.99 13.52 41.61
C LYS A 195 -19.47 14.34 40.43
N GLN A 196 -19.88 15.60 40.29
CA GLN A 196 -19.40 16.47 39.21
C GLN A 196 -17.90 16.78 39.34
N ALA A 197 -17.39 16.96 40.56
CA ALA A 197 -15.97 17.16 40.80
C ALA A 197 -15.12 15.99 40.27
N HIS A 198 -15.62 14.75 40.42
CA HIS A 198 -14.98 13.54 39.90
C HIS A 198 -15.01 13.45 38.36
N TYR A 199 -16.10 13.89 37.72
CA TYR A 199 -16.25 13.85 36.26
C TYR A 199 -15.74 15.10 35.54
N ARG A 200 -15.26 16.13 36.25
CA ARG A 200 -14.75 17.38 35.67
C ARG A 200 -13.79 17.19 34.48
N PRO A 201 -12.74 16.34 34.54
CA PRO A 201 -11.86 16.13 33.39
C PRO A 201 -12.60 15.53 32.18
N LEU A 202 -13.59 14.67 32.40
CA LEU A 202 -14.40 14.08 31.33
C LEU A 202 -15.35 15.12 30.74
N ILE A 203 -15.97 15.97 31.57
CA ILE A 203 -16.87 17.05 31.12
C ILE A 203 -16.12 18.05 30.23
N GLU A 204 -14.87 18.39 30.56
CA GLU A 204 -14.02 19.28 29.76
C GLU A 204 -13.67 18.64 28.40
N VAL A 205 -13.40 17.34 28.33
CA VAL A 205 -13.13 16.62 27.07
C VAL A 205 -14.40 16.53 26.20
N LEU A 206 -15.57 16.42 26.82
CA LEU A 206 -16.86 16.35 26.13
C LEU A 206 -17.40 17.72 25.69
N ASP A 207 -16.72 18.81 26.04
CA ASP A 207 -17.06 20.16 25.61
C ASP A 207 -16.71 20.38 24.13
N VAL A 208 -17.61 19.92 23.25
CA VAL A 208 -17.39 19.87 21.80
C VAL A 208 -18.41 20.72 21.05
N ASP A 209 -17.88 21.61 20.20
CA ASP A 209 -18.69 22.51 19.37
C ASP A 209 -19.80 21.81 18.60
N SER A 210 -20.81 22.61 18.24
CA SER A 210 -21.64 22.53 17.04
C SER A 210 -21.23 21.53 15.95
N GLY A 211 -22.14 20.82 15.26
CA GLY A 211 -21.81 20.35 13.91
C GLY A 211 -21.57 21.57 12.99
N ASP A 212 -22.46 22.54 13.15
CA ASP A 212 -22.54 23.76 12.34
C ASP A 212 -21.63 24.87 12.89
N GLN A 213 -21.52 25.02 14.22
CA GLN A 213 -20.58 26.00 14.82
C GLN A 213 -19.10 25.59 14.74
N ALA A 214 -18.78 24.33 14.42
CA ALA A 214 -17.38 23.88 14.42
C ALA A 214 -16.51 24.46 13.30
N TYR A 215 -17.16 25.01 12.27
CA TYR A 215 -16.51 25.59 11.09
C TYR A 215 -16.80 27.09 10.94
N THR A 216 -17.50 27.70 11.91
CA THR A 216 -17.72 29.16 11.95
C THR A 216 -16.55 29.87 12.63
N ALA A 217 -15.89 29.24 13.61
CA ALA A 217 -14.65 29.75 14.18
C ALA A 217 -13.50 29.50 13.20
N GLN A 218 -13.01 30.56 12.57
CA GLN A 218 -11.87 30.53 11.66
C GLN A 218 -10.58 30.54 12.46
N LEU A 219 -9.81 29.46 12.35
CA LEU A 219 -8.47 29.39 12.96
C LEU A 219 -7.46 30.08 12.04
N HIS A 220 -6.54 30.84 12.61
CA HIS A 220 -5.47 31.50 11.85
C HIS A 220 -4.12 30.80 12.07
N SER A 221 -3.91 30.20 13.24
CA SER A 221 -2.67 29.52 13.61
C SER A 221 -2.92 28.13 14.20
N ILE A 222 -1.96 27.21 14.02
CA ILE A 222 -1.99 25.89 14.65
C ILE A 222 -2.03 25.96 16.18
N LYS A 223 -1.62 27.11 16.75
CA LYS A 223 -1.70 27.41 18.18
C LYS A 223 -3.15 27.54 18.67
N ASP A 224 -4.07 27.95 17.79
CA ASP A 224 -5.49 28.20 18.09
C ASP A 224 -6.30 26.89 18.18
N ILE A 225 -5.71 25.75 17.80
CA ILE A 225 -6.33 24.44 17.91
C ILE A 225 -6.42 24.01 19.39
N SER A 226 -7.51 23.34 19.76
CA SER A 226 -7.66 22.75 21.10
C SER A 226 -6.52 21.80 21.47
N ALA A 227 -6.14 21.77 22.75
CA ALA A 227 -5.03 20.96 23.24
C ALA A 227 -5.18 19.47 22.88
N VAL A 228 -6.39 18.91 23.01
CA VAL A 228 -6.70 17.53 22.60
C VAL A 228 -6.44 17.34 21.11
N SER A 229 -6.92 18.26 20.28
CA SER A 229 -6.75 18.10 18.83
C SER A 229 -5.29 18.18 18.41
N ARG A 230 -4.51 19.08 19.03
CA ARG A 230 -3.07 19.19 18.84
C ARG A 230 -2.32 17.92 19.26
N LYS A 231 -2.68 17.31 20.40
CA LYS A 231 -2.12 16.01 20.84
C LYS A 231 -2.39 14.90 19.82
N VAL A 232 -3.60 14.82 19.27
CA VAL A 232 -3.93 13.81 18.24
C VAL A 232 -3.11 14.01 16.97
N LEU A 233 -2.93 15.25 16.50
CA LEU A 233 -2.12 15.53 15.31
C LEU A 233 -0.66 15.12 15.54
N TRP A 234 -0.06 15.53 16.66
CA TRP A 234 1.31 15.15 16.99
C TRP A 234 1.48 13.65 17.21
N ALA A 235 0.51 12.99 17.85
CA ALA A 235 0.54 11.53 18.01
C ALA A 235 0.49 10.82 16.65
N SER A 236 -0.33 11.28 15.70
CA SER A 236 -0.37 10.71 14.35
C SER A 236 0.94 10.92 13.58
N MET A 237 1.58 12.09 13.71
CA MET A 237 2.90 12.35 13.12
C MET A 237 4.00 11.51 13.76
N LEU A 238 3.99 11.38 15.09
CA LEU A 238 4.93 10.56 15.83
C LEU A 238 4.80 9.08 15.42
N LEU A 239 3.57 8.55 15.34
CA LEU A 239 3.35 7.18 14.87
C LEU A 239 3.86 6.97 13.45
N SER A 240 3.64 7.95 12.56
CA SER A 240 4.13 7.89 11.18
C SER A 240 5.66 7.92 11.12
N LEU A 241 6.31 8.70 11.98
CA LEU A 241 7.77 8.72 12.13
C LEU A 241 8.30 7.39 12.70
N LEU A 242 7.62 6.81 13.69
CA LEU A 242 8.01 5.52 14.25
C LEU A 242 7.91 4.40 13.22
N LEU A 243 6.89 4.41 12.36
CA LEU A 243 6.78 3.47 11.24
C LEU A 243 7.91 3.67 10.22
N PHE A 244 8.24 4.92 9.90
CA PHE A 244 9.41 5.23 9.06
C PHE A 244 10.71 4.66 9.65
N LEU A 245 10.97 4.90 10.95
CA LEU A 245 12.16 4.38 11.63
C LEU A 245 12.16 2.85 11.71
N LEU A 246 11.01 2.22 11.93
CA LEU A 246 10.86 0.77 11.94
C LEU A 246 11.28 0.16 10.61
N PHE A 247 10.72 0.66 9.50
CA PHE A 247 11.00 0.10 8.18
C PHE A 247 12.38 0.48 7.65
N TRP A 248 12.94 1.61 8.10
CA TRP A 248 14.34 1.95 7.80
C TRP A 248 15.32 1.03 8.53
N ILE A 249 15.17 0.85 9.85
CA ILE A 249 16.12 0.08 10.67
C ILE A 249 15.95 -1.42 10.46
N TRP A 250 14.70 -1.89 10.29
CA TRP A 250 14.37 -3.31 10.19
C TRP A 250 13.35 -3.58 9.08
N PRO A 251 13.75 -3.52 7.79
CA PRO A 251 12.84 -3.69 6.66
C PRO A 251 12.11 -5.02 6.64
N THR A 252 12.77 -6.11 7.04
CA THR A 252 12.16 -7.45 7.05
C THR A 252 11.01 -7.58 8.05
N SER A 253 10.87 -6.65 9.01
CA SER A 253 9.69 -6.59 9.88
C SER A 253 8.39 -6.37 9.10
N ALA A 254 8.46 -5.79 7.89
CA ALA A 254 7.30 -5.57 7.03
C ALA A 254 6.58 -6.88 6.67
N ALA A 255 7.29 -8.01 6.57
CA ALA A 255 6.70 -9.32 6.31
C ALA A 255 5.70 -9.76 7.40
N PHE A 256 5.84 -9.25 8.64
CA PHE A 256 4.86 -9.49 9.71
C PHE A 256 3.50 -8.82 9.43
N PHE A 257 3.52 -7.68 8.73
CA PHE A 257 2.31 -6.92 8.39
C PHE A 257 1.68 -7.40 7.08
N GLY A 258 2.50 -7.81 6.10
CA GLY A 258 2.09 -8.14 4.74
C GLY A 258 1.97 -6.90 3.84
N ALA A 259 2.19 -7.08 2.53
CA ALA A 259 2.29 -5.99 1.57
C ALA A 259 1.03 -5.09 1.52
N ALA A 260 -0.15 -5.71 1.62
CA ALA A 260 -1.43 -5.00 1.64
C ALA A 260 -1.55 -4.04 2.83
N THR A 261 -1.16 -4.50 4.02
CA THR A 261 -1.17 -3.70 5.25
C THR A 261 -0.16 -2.56 5.15
N ILE A 262 1.04 -2.82 4.61
CA ILE A 262 2.07 -1.80 4.41
C ILE A 262 1.58 -0.67 3.50
N LEU A 263 0.87 -0.99 2.41
CA LEU A 263 0.29 0.02 1.51
C LEU A 263 -0.68 0.95 2.26
N LEU A 264 -1.56 0.39 3.09
CA LEU A 264 -2.51 1.17 3.89
C LEU A 264 -1.80 1.96 5.01
N LEU A 265 -0.80 1.39 5.66
CA LEU A 265 0.01 2.08 6.65
C LEU A 265 0.79 3.24 6.01
N ALA A 266 1.37 3.06 4.84
CA ALA A 266 2.02 4.14 4.10
C ALA A 266 1.01 5.23 3.72
N ALA A 267 -0.14 4.85 3.15
CA ALA A 267 -1.21 5.80 2.83
C ALA A 267 -1.68 6.59 4.07
N SER A 268 -1.74 5.94 5.23
CA SER A 268 -2.04 6.54 6.53
C SER A 268 -0.94 7.48 7.02
N SER A 269 0.32 7.04 6.98
CA SER A 269 1.50 7.74 7.52
C SER A 269 1.82 9.03 6.77
N TRP A 270 1.60 9.04 5.46
CA TRP A 270 1.87 10.23 4.65
C TRP A 270 0.83 11.33 4.83
N VAL A 271 -0.43 11.00 5.19
CA VAL A 271 -1.50 12.00 5.38
C VAL A 271 -1.12 13.08 6.39
N PRO A 272 -0.63 12.77 7.62
CA PRO A 272 -0.14 13.77 8.56
C PRO A 272 0.93 14.70 8.00
N PHE A 273 2.00 14.15 7.42
CA PHE A 273 3.12 14.94 6.92
C PHE A 273 2.73 15.81 5.73
N GLY A 274 2.05 15.24 4.74
CA GLY A 274 1.62 15.99 3.57
C GLY A 274 0.56 17.04 3.89
N SER A 275 -0.33 16.79 4.87
CA SER A 275 -1.27 17.81 5.34
C SER A 275 -0.56 18.96 6.06
N MET A 276 0.51 18.68 6.82
CA MET A 276 1.36 19.72 7.42
C MET A 276 2.09 20.54 6.34
N VAL A 277 2.61 19.89 5.30
CA VAL A 277 3.20 20.58 4.15
C VAL A 277 2.18 21.48 3.45
N VAL A 278 0.93 21.02 3.28
CA VAL A 278 -0.15 21.86 2.73
C VAL A 278 -0.48 23.03 3.66
N TYR A 279 -0.49 22.83 4.98
CA TYR A 279 -0.67 23.91 5.95
C TYR A 279 0.41 25.00 5.79
N TRP A 280 1.68 24.61 5.72
CA TRP A 280 2.78 25.55 5.47
C TRP A 280 2.71 26.22 4.11
N ALA A 281 2.33 25.47 3.07
CA ALA A 281 2.16 26.04 1.72
C ALA A 281 1.09 27.13 1.69
N CYS A 282 -0.05 26.88 2.33
CA CYS A 282 -1.16 27.83 2.39
C CYS A 282 -0.85 29.04 3.28
N THR A 283 -0.11 28.86 4.39
CA THR A 283 0.27 29.98 5.28
C THR A 283 1.39 30.84 4.71
N ALA A 284 2.36 30.24 4.02
CA ALA A 284 3.44 30.97 3.35
C ALA A 284 3.03 31.59 2.00
N GLY A 285 1.90 31.15 1.43
CA GLY A 285 1.47 31.57 0.09
C GLY A 285 2.33 30.99 -1.05
N PHE A 286 3.09 29.92 -0.78
CA PHE A 286 4.00 29.29 -1.73
C PHE A 286 3.59 27.83 -2.01
N PRO A 287 3.57 27.36 -3.28
CA PRO A 287 3.14 26.01 -3.62
C PRO A 287 4.19 24.94 -3.28
N ILE A 288 4.44 24.69 -1.98
CA ILE A 288 5.49 23.77 -1.50
C ILE A 288 5.40 22.39 -2.14
N MET A 289 4.20 21.82 -2.32
CA MET A 289 4.02 20.51 -2.97
C MET A 289 4.57 20.47 -4.40
N THR A 290 4.33 21.53 -5.19
CA THR A 290 4.84 21.64 -6.56
C THR A 290 6.35 21.83 -6.56
N ALA A 291 6.88 22.60 -5.60
CA ALA A 291 8.32 22.76 -5.43
C ALA A 291 9.00 21.44 -5.04
N LEU A 292 8.42 20.65 -4.13
CA LEU A 292 8.93 19.33 -3.75
C LEU A 292 8.97 18.36 -4.94
N LEU A 293 7.94 18.38 -5.80
CA LEU A 293 7.96 17.59 -7.04
C LEU A 293 9.06 18.05 -7.99
N GLY A 294 9.22 19.36 -8.18
CA GLY A 294 10.29 19.92 -8.99
C GLY A 294 11.68 19.56 -8.45
N ILE A 295 11.86 19.60 -7.13
CA ILE A 295 13.08 19.17 -6.44
C ILE A 295 13.32 17.68 -6.66
N ALA A 296 12.29 16.84 -6.55
CA ALA A 296 12.44 15.41 -6.78
C ALA A 296 12.85 15.07 -8.22
N ILE A 297 12.27 15.76 -9.21
CA ILE A 297 12.69 15.65 -10.60
C ILE A 297 14.14 16.13 -10.78
N LEU A 298 14.49 17.28 -10.19
CA LEU A 298 15.83 17.83 -10.29
C LEU A 298 16.89 16.89 -9.69
N PHE A 299 16.65 16.39 -8.46
CA PHE A 299 17.58 15.52 -7.76
C PHE A 299 17.67 14.14 -8.39
N SER A 300 16.62 13.65 -9.06
CA SER A 300 16.67 12.37 -9.78
C SER A 300 17.75 12.30 -10.86
N LEU A 301 18.31 13.45 -11.30
CA LEU A 301 19.39 13.52 -12.28
C LEU A 301 20.74 13.01 -11.73
N TRP A 302 20.94 12.99 -10.41
CA TRP A 302 22.22 12.57 -9.80
C TRP A 302 22.08 11.79 -8.50
N ASN A 303 20.91 11.76 -7.89
CA ASN A 303 20.67 11.11 -6.61
C ASN A 303 20.34 9.62 -6.81
N ASP A 304 21.39 8.85 -7.14
CA ASP A 304 21.30 7.40 -7.31
C ASP A 304 21.72 6.68 -6.01
N ASN A 305 20.73 6.17 -5.27
CA ASN A 305 20.95 5.30 -4.12
C ASN A 305 21.01 3.81 -4.47
N HIS A 306 20.77 3.40 -5.72
CA HIS A 306 20.65 2.00 -6.14
C HIS A 306 21.97 1.45 -6.71
N ALA A 307 23.10 1.85 -6.11
CA ALA A 307 24.42 1.47 -6.59
C ALA A 307 24.64 -0.04 -6.41
N ILE A 308 24.81 -0.76 -7.52
CA ILE A 308 25.08 -2.20 -7.50
C ILE A 308 26.49 -2.43 -6.94
N ARG A 309 26.61 -3.26 -5.90
CA ARG A 309 27.90 -3.68 -5.37
C ARG A 309 28.69 -4.46 -6.41
N THR A 310 29.75 -3.87 -6.94
CA THR A 310 30.67 -4.54 -7.87
C THR A 310 31.80 -5.24 -7.13
N LEU A 311 32.21 -6.40 -7.65
CA LEU A 311 33.48 -7.01 -7.23
C LEU A 311 34.65 -6.22 -7.81
N GLN A 312 35.78 -6.24 -7.13
CA GLN A 312 37.00 -5.58 -7.61
C GLN A 312 37.52 -6.31 -8.87
N GLU A 313 37.87 -5.57 -9.91
CA GLU A 313 38.25 -6.09 -11.24
C GLU A 313 39.44 -7.08 -11.20
N SER A 314 40.29 -6.96 -10.18
CA SER A 314 41.38 -7.89 -9.88
C SER A 314 40.90 -9.33 -9.58
N VAL A 315 39.71 -9.50 -9.01
CA VAL A 315 39.12 -10.82 -8.71
C VAL A 315 38.62 -11.50 -9.98
N VAL A 316 38.07 -10.73 -10.93
CA VAL A 316 37.58 -11.24 -12.22
C VAL A 316 38.76 -11.71 -13.08
N SER A 317 39.86 -10.96 -13.07
CA SER A 317 41.08 -11.31 -13.83
C SER A 317 41.77 -12.59 -13.32
N GLN A 318 41.59 -12.96 -12.05
CA GLN A 318 42.17 -14.19 -11.49
C GLN A 318 41.33 -15.45 -11.73
N ASN A 319 40.02 -15.32 -11.97
CA ASN A 319 39.12 -16.45 -12.19
C ASN A 319 38.95 -16.85 -13.66
N GLY A 320 39.76 -16.28 -14.57
CA GLY A 320 39.74 -16.58 -15.99
C GLY A 320 38.66 -15.83 -16.78
N THR A 321 38.89 -15.69 -18.08
CA THR A 321 37.88 -15.19 -19.02
C THR A 321 36.70 -16.17 -19.05
N THR A 322 35.48 -15.67 -18.90
CA THR A 322 34.26 -16.46 -19.17
C THR A 322 34.39 -17.12 -20.54
N GLU A 323 34.40 -18.45 -20.57
CA GLU A 323 34.51 -19.22 -21.80
C GLU A 323 33.29 -18.99 -22.69
N SER A 324 33.51 -19.03 -24.00
CA SER A 324 32.40 -18.94 -24.94
C SER A 324 31.54 -20.21 -24.92
N VAL A 325 30.26 -20.11 -25.28
CA VAL A 325 29.37 -21.28 -25.44
C VAL A 325 29.97 -22.32 -26.40
N GLY A 326 30.64 -21.85 -27.46
CA GLY A 326 31.29 -22.72 -28.45
C GLY A 326 32.47 -23.53 -27.90
N GLU A 327 33.16 -23.02 -26.87
CA GLU A 327 34.25 -23.72 -26.19
C GLU A 327 33.74 -24.58 -25.02
N HIS A 328 32.74 -24.09 -24.30
CA HIS A 328 32.20 -24.76 -23.12
C HIS A 328 31.34 -25.98 -23.47
N PHE A 329 30.49 -25.88 -24.51
CA PHE A 329 29.55 -26.96 -24.87
C PHE A 329 30.23 -28.30 -25.19
N PRO A 330 31.27 -28.37 -26.06
CA PRO A 330 31.93 -29.64 -26.36
C PRO A 330 32.54 -30.30 -25.12
N ARG A 331 33.10 -29.50 -24.20
CA ARG A 331 33.70 -30.01 -22.96
C ARG A 331 32.65 -30.54 -22.00
N TRP A 332 31.57 -29.79 -21.80
CA TRP A 332 30.44 -30.23 -20.97
C TRP A 332 29.83 -31.53 -21.51
N LEU A 333 29.66 -31.64 -22.84
CA LEU A 333 29.15 -32.86 -23.47
C LEU A 333 30.10 -34.04 -23.26
N GLN A 334 31.41 -33.84 -23.41
CA GLN A 334 32.40 -34.88 -23.12
C GLN A 334 32.36 -35.34 -21.66
N GLN A 335 32.27 -34.41 -20.70
CA GLN A 335 32.12 -34.73 -19.28
C GLN A 335 30.85 -35.55 -18.99
N GLY A 336 29.75 -35.21 -19.66
CA GLY A 336 28.53 -36.00 -19.61
C GLY A 336 28.77 -37.43 -20.09
N LEU A 337 29.39 -37.62 -21.25
CA LEU A 337 29.68 -38.96 -21.83
C LEU A 337 30.56 -39.81 -20.91
N GLU A 338 31.52 -39.18 -20.23
CA GLU A 338 32.37 -39.83 -19.24
C GLU A 338 31.59 -40.21 -17.96
N ARG A 339 30.65 -39.37 -17.53
CA ARG A 339 29.80 -39.62 -16.35
C ARG A 339 28.77 -40.73 -16.60
N TRP A 340 28.24 -40.82 -17.81
CA TRP A 340 27.18 -41.77 -18.19
C TRP A 340 27.56 -42.62 -19.40
N PRO A 341 28.60 -43.49 -19.30
CA PRO A 341 29.19 -44.18 -20.44
C PRO A 341 28.28 -45.25 -21.08
N THR A 342 27.25 -45.72 -20.37
CA THR A 342 26.31 -46.74 -20.84
C THR A 342 25.14 -46.17 -21.65
N ASP A 343 24.95 -44.86 -21.64
CA ASP A 343 23.81 -44.22 -22.29
C ASP A 343 24.14 -43.95 -23.76
N SER A 344 23.63 -44.83 -24.65
CA SER A 344 23.86 -44.76 -26.11
C SER A 344 23.38 -43.47 -26.78
N LYS A 345 22.52 -42.70 -26.10
CA LYS A 345 22.07 -41.36 -26.49
C LYS A 345 22.08 -40.48 -25.26
N GLN A 346 22.80 -39.37 -25.34
CA GLN A 346 22.86 -38.39 -24.27
C GLN A 346 21.92 -37.23 -24.59
N PRO A 347 20.72 -37.15 -23.99
CA PRO A 347 19.84 -36.02 -24.21
C PRO A 347 20.51 -34.74 -23.72
N VAL A 348 20.31 -33.65 -24.47
CA VAL A 348 20.72 -32.30 -24.08
C VAL A 348 19.46 -31.49 -23.87
N PHE A 349 19.24 -31.03 -22.65
CA PHE A 349 18.11 -30.17 -22.29
C PHE A 349 18.54 -28.71 -22.33
N ILE A 350 17.71 -27.90 -23.00
CA ILE A 350 17.76 -26.44 -22.93
C ILE A 350 16.36 -25.99 -22.52
N VAL A 351 16.27 -25.27 -21.41
CA VAL A 351 15.00 -24.81 -20.85
C VAL A 351 14.76 -23.37 -21.26
N ALA A 352 13.59 -23.09 -21.82
CA ALA A 352 13.12 -21.73 -22.07
C ALA A 352 12.04 -21.37 -21.03
N ALA A 353 12.35 -20.44 -20.12
CA ALA A 353 11.48 -20.00 -19.05
C ALA A 353 10.90 -18.60 -19.35
N GLU A 354 9.58 -18.54 -19.55
CA GLU A 354 8.86 -17.30 -19.85
C GLU A 354 8.83 -16.33 -18.65
N GLY A 355 8.63 -15.05 -18.94
CA GLY A 355 8.34 -14.04 -17.92
C GLY A 355 6.88 -14.12 -17.43
N GLY A 356 6.65 -13.62 -16.21
CA GLY A 356 5.30 -13.60 -15.62
C GLY A 356 5.30 -13.31 -14.12
N GLY A 357 6.27 -12.53 -13.64
CA GLY A 357 6.44 -12.21 -12.22
C GLY A 357 6.63 -13.46 -11.35
N ILE A 358 6.13 -13.38 -10.12
CA ILE A 358 6.30 -14.48 -9.15
C ILE A 358 5.66 -15.79 -9.60
N ARG A 359 4.57 -15.76 -10.38
CA ARG A 359 3.94 -16.99 -10.91
C ARG A 359 4.85 -17.74 -11.85
N ALA A 360 5.51 -17.03 -12.78
CA ALA A 360 6.48 -17.65 -13.68
C ALA A 360 7.72 -18.14 -12.93
N GLY A 361 8.18 -17.40 -11.92
CA GLY A 361 9.29 -17.82 -11.06
C GLY A 361 8.97 -19.08 -10.26
N TYR A 362 7.80 -19.12 -9.63
CA TYR A 362 7.28 -20.28 -8.91
C TYR A 362 7.16 -21.49 -9.84
N TRP A 363 6.48 -21.34 -10.97
CA TRP A 363 6.28 -22.45 -11.91
C TRP A 363 7.61 -22.99 -12.45
N THR A 364 8.50 -22.11 -12.88
CA THR A 364 9.83 -22.50 -13.41
C THR A 364 10.62 -23.26 -12.35
N SER A 365 10.72 -22.73 -11.13
CA SER A 365 11.48 -23.39 -10.06
C SER A 365 10.87 -24.73 -9.66
N ILE A 366 9.55 -24.81 -9.53
CA ILE A 366 8.86 -26.04 -9.10
C ILE A 366 8.96 -27.14 -10.14
N VAL A 367 8.77 -26.82 -11.43
CA VAL A 367 8.87 -27.82 -12.50
C VAL A 367 10.29 -28.37 -12.61
N LEU A 368 11.31 -27.50 -12.61
CA LEU A 368 12.70 -27.95 -12.71
C LEU A 368 13.11 -28.76 -11.48
N SER A 369 12.77 -28.32 -10.28
CA SER A 369 13.00 -29.07 -9.05
C SER A 369 12.30 -30.43 -9.06
N ALA A 370 11.06 -30.50 -9.55
CA ALA A 370 10.32 -31.76 -9.63
C ALA A 370 10.91 -32.73 -10.67
N LEU A 371 11.48 -32.23 -11.77
CA LEU A 371 12.21 -33.06 -12.73
C LEU A 371 13.48 -33.64 -12.10
N GLN A 372 14.27 -32.82 -11.41
CA GLN A 372 15.48 -33.26 -10.72
C GLN A 372 15.18 -34.22 -9.56
N ASP A 373 14.10 -34.00 -8.81
CA ASP A 373 13.69 -34.90 -7.73
C ASP A 373 13.23 -36.28 -8.23
N ARG A 374 12.74 -36.36 -9.48
CA ARG A 374 12.30 -37.62 -10.11
C ARG A 374 13.43 -38.39 -10.79
N ASP A 375 14.39 -37.66 -11.33
CA ASP A 375 15.56 -38.21 -12.03
C ASP A 375 16.78 -37.38 -11.66
N ASP A 376 17.68 -37.98 -10.88
CA ASP A 376 18.90 -37.32 -10.39
C ASP A 376 19.86 -36.94 -11.53
N LYS A 377 19.71 -37.57 -12.71
CA LYS A 377 20.46 -37.25 -13.92
C LYS A 377 19.97 -36.00 -14.66
N PHE A 378 18.78 -35.48 -14.36
CA PHE A 378 18.19 -34.39 -15.15
C PHE A 378 19.13 -33.18 -15.29
N SER A 379 19.74 -32.75 -14.19
CA SER A 379 20.70 -31.64 -14.15
C SER A 379 22.00 -31.93 -14.89
N ASP A 380 22.46 -33.18 -14.93
CA ASP A 380 23.63 -33.58 -15.73
C ASP A 380 23.38 -33.42 -17.23
N HIS A 381 22.12 -33.52 -17.65
CA HIS A 381 21.68 -33.32 -19.04
C HIS A 381 21.23 -31.88 -19.34
N LEU A 382 21.13 -31.02 -18.33
CA LEU A 382 20.68 -29.63 -18.49
C LEU A 382 21.85 -28.70 -18.81
N TYR A 383 21.98 -28.34 -20.09
CA TYR A 383 23.06 -27.45 -20.52
C TYR A 383 22.82 -25.98 -20.13
N GLY A 384 21.56 -25.51 -20.23
CA GLY A 384 21.26 -24.11 -19.98
C GLY A 384 19.78 -23.81 -19.78
N ILE A 385 19.53 -22.73 -19.04
CA ILE A 385 18.20 -22.18 -18.81
C ILE A 385 18.18 -20.75 -19.34
N SER A 386 17.41 -20.51 -20.39
CA SER A 386 17.10 -19.18 -20.91
C SER A 386 15.85 -18.66 -20.22
N GLY A 387 16.01 -17.78 -19.22
CA GLY A 387 14.90 -17.20 -18.48
C GLY A 387 14.74 -15.70 -18.72
N VAL A 388 13.51 -15.20 -18.73
CA VAL A 388 13.19 -13.76 -18.77
C VAL A 388 12.37 -13.37 -17.53
N SER A 389 12.69 -12.23 -16.91
CA SER A 389 11.93 -11.65 -15.78
C SER A 389 11.71 -12.67 -14.65
N GLY A 390 10.46 -13.01 -14.32
CA GLY A 390 10.12 -14.03 -13.32
C GLY A 390 10.71 -15.41 -13.60
N GLY A 391 10.78 -15.84 -14.87
CA GLY A 391 11.41 -17.10 -15.25
C GLY A 391 12.91 -17.13 -14.91
N SER A 392 13.61 -15.99 -15.02
CA SER A 392 15.00 -15.86 -14.60
C SER A 392 15.16 -16.06 -13.08
N LEU A 393 14.24 -15.54 -12.28
CA LEU A 393 14.23 -15.77 -10.83
C LEU A 393 14.05 -17.25 -10.50
N GLY A 394 13.07 -17.92 -11.13
CA GLY A 394 12.85 -19.35 -10.92
C GLY A 394 14.03 -20.21 -11.34
N ALA A 395 14.69 -19.86 -12.46
CA ALA A 395 15.92 -20.51 -12.91
C ALA A 395 17.06 -20.34 -11.90
N ALA A 396 17.24 -19.14 -11.35
CA ALA A 396 18.26 -18.85 -10.34
C ALA A 396 18.02 -19.62 -9.03
N VAL A 397 16.77 -19.70 -8.57
CA VAL A 397 16.40 -20.50 -7.38
C VAL A 397 16.72 -21.97 -7.60
N PHE A 398 16.31 -22.55 -8.73
CA PHE A 398 16.61 -23.94 -9.06
C PHE A 398 18.13 -24.20 -9.08
N ALA A 399 18.90 -23.37 -9.78
CA ALA A 399 20.36 -23.50 -9.87
C ALA A 399 21.03 -23.39 -8.49
N ALA A 400 20.56 -22.50 -7.62
CA ALA A 400 21.07 -22.35 -6.25
C ALA A 400 20.76 -23.59 -5.39
N LEU A 401 19.54 -24.13 -5.47
CA LEU A 401 19.15 -25.34 -4.75
C LEU A 401 19.95 -26.56 -5.20
N LEU A 402 20.20 -26.67 -6.52
CA LEU A 402 21.02 -27.73 -7.08
C LEU A 402 22.47 -27.67 -6.60
N LYS A 403 23.01 -26.46 -6.51
CA LYS A 403 24.35 -26.23 -5.95
C LYS A 403 24.43 -26.58 -4.46
N GLU A 404 23.42 -26.23 -3.67
CA GLU A 404 23.34 -26.63 -2.26
C GLU A 404 23.27 -28.15 -2.10
N GLN A 405 22.45 -28.83 -2.91
CA GLN A 405 22.36 -30.30 -2.92
C GLN A 405 23.71 -30.94 -3.28
N GLY A 406 24.38 -30.45 -4.33
CA GLY A 406 25.68 -30.96 -4.79
C GLY A 406 26.82 -30.77 -3.78
N ASN A 407 26.70 -29.82 -2.85
CA ASN A 407 27.66 -29.61 -1.77
C ASN A 407 27.46 -30.57 -0.58
N ASN A 408 26.70 -31.67 -0.75
CA ASN A 408 26.31 -32.62 0.30
C ASN A 408 25.65 -31.95 1.52
N ARG A 409 25.01 -30.80 1.33
CA ARG A 409 24.19 -30.19 2.38
C ARG A 409 22.81 -30.82 2.31
N GLU A 410 22.35 -31.33 3.44
CA GLU A 410 21.00 -31.85 3.55
C GLU A 410 20.01 -30.68 3.39
N LEU A 411 19.19 -30.75 2.34
CA LEU A 411 18.15 -29.77 2.06
C LEU A 411 17.03 -29.90 3.11
N ASN A 412 17.19 -29.17 4.22
CA ASN A 412 16.26 -29.17 5.34
C ASN A 412 15.11 -28.18 5.13
N CYS A 413 14.18 -28.56 4.25
CA CYS A 413 12.96 -27.80 3.99
C CYS A 413 11.73 -28.61 4.44
N PRO A 414 11.04 -28.21 5.53
CA PRO A 414 9.84 -28.90 5.99
C PRO A 414 8.78 -28.96 4.89
N ALA A 415 8.01 -30.06 4.87
CA ALA A 415 7.01 -30.29 3.84
C ALA A 415 5.87 -29.24 3.82
N GLY A 416 5.65 -28.50 4.91
CA GLY A 416 4.74 -27.33 4.94
C GLY A 416 3.41 -27.55 4.21
N SER A 417 3.01 -26.57 3.39
CA SER A 417 1.89 -26.63 2.44
C SER A 417 2.27 -27.29 1.10
N ALA A 418 3.49 -27.80 0.94
CA ALA A 418 3.88 -28.52 -0.27
C ALA A 418 3.06 -29.80 -0.44
N ASN A 419 2.87 -30.22 -1.69
CA ASN A 419 2.25 -31.51 -1.98
C ASN A 419 3.06 -32.63 -1.30
N LYS A 420 2.37 -33.57 -0.62
CA LYS A 420 2.99 -34.71 0.09
C LYS A 420 3.91 -35.57 -0.79
N ASN A 421 3.69 -35.54 -2.10
CA ASN A 421 4.49 -36.27 -3.09
C ASN A 421 5.68 -35.44 -3.63
N SER A 422 5.94 -34.25 -3.10
CA SER A 422 7.04 -33.39 -3.55
C SER A 422 8.38 -33.90 -3.03
N GLY A 423 9.37 -33.97 -3.92
CA GLY A 423 10.74 -34.27 -3.53
C GLY A 423 11.41 -33.13 -2.74
N PRO A 424 12.65 -33.33 -2.28
CA PRO A 424 13.36 -32.36 -1.45
C PRO A 424 13.60 -31.01 -2.15
N LEU A 425 14.00 -30.96 -3.42
CA LEU A 425 14.24 -29.69 -4.12
C LEU A 425 12.93 -28.95 -4.34
N GLN A 426 11.87 -29.68 -4.68
CA GLN A 426 10.56 -29.09 -4.91
C GLN A 426 10.00 -28.47 -3.62
N ARG A 427 10.20 -29.12 -2.47
CA ARG A 427 9.84 -28.58 -1.16
C ARG A 427 10.61 -27.31 -0.82
N CYS A 428 11.92 -27.29 -1.03
CA CYS A 428 12.73 -26.09 -0.79
C CYS A 428 12.37 -24.93 -1.72
N ALA A 429 12.16 -25.21 -3.00
CA ALA A 429 11.71 -24.21 -3.97
C ALA A 429 10.37 -23.60 -3.57
N HIS A 430 9.42 -24.44 -3.14
CA HIS A 430 8.13 -23.96 -2.66
C HIS A 430 8.29 -23.09 -1.42
N GLN A 431 9.01 -23.56 -0.40
CA GLN A 431 9.19 -22.82 0.84
C GLN A 431 9.81 -21.45 0.60
N LEU A 432 10.89 -21.38 -0.18
CA LEU A 432 11.57 -20.12 -0.47
C LEU A 432 10.64 -19.14 -1.19
N LEU A 433 9.91 -19.59 -2.22
CA LEU A 433 9.05 -18.72 -3.04
C LEU A 433 7.70 -18.40 -2.39
N SER A 434 7.36 -19.04 -1.28
CA SER A 434 6.19 -18.72 -0.45
C SER A 434 6.48 -17.61 0.59
N GLU A 435 7.73 -17.19 0.75
CA GLU A 435 8.09 -16.09 1.66
C GLU A 435 7.64 -14.72 1.11
N ASP A 436 7.24 -13.81 2.02
CA ASP A 436 6.82 -12.45 1.65
C ASP A 436 8.03 -11.52 1.45
N PHE A 437 8.59 -11.55 0.24
CA PHE A 437 9.63 -10.60 -0.18
C PHE A 437 9.06 -9.26 -0.68
N LEU A 438 7.74 -9.18 -0.90
CA LEU A 438 7.11 -7.98 -1.42
C LEU A 438 6.93 -6.92 -0.32
N ALA A 439 6.48 -7.31 0.87
CA ALA A 439 6.23 -6.36 1.95
C ALA A 439 7.47 -5.55 2.36
N PRO A 440 8.67 -6.14 2.54
CA PRO A 440 9.89 -5.38 2.82
C PRO A 440 10.24 -4.40 1.70
N THR A 441 10.14 -4.84 0.44
CA THR A 441 10.43 -4.00 -0.73
C THR A 441 9.47 -2.82 -0.82
N VAL A 442 8.16 -3.06 -0.63
CA VAL A 442 7.14 -2.00 -0.63
C VAL A 442 7.32 -1.05 0.56
N ALA A 443 7.71 -1.56 1.73
CA ALA A 443 7.98 -0.73 2.89
C ALA A 443 9.19 0.19 2.64
N TYR A 444 10.28 -0.32 2.06
CA TYR A 444 11.43 0.53 1.71
C TYR A 444 11.07 1.58 0.66
N MET A 445 10.38 1.16 -0.41
CA MET A 445 9.93 2.04 -1.49
C MET A 445 9.07 3.20 -0.96
N LEU A 446 8.14 2.92 -0.03
CA LEU A 446 7.16 3.91 0.42
C LEU A 446 7.60 4.73 1.64
N TYR A 447 8.70 4.36 2.31
CA TYR A 447 9.22 5.08 3.47
C TYR A 447 10.59 5.70 3.16
N PRO A 448 11.75 5.03 3.37
CA PRO A 448 13.06 5.64 3.16
C PRO A 448 13.31 6.07 1.70
N ASP A 449 13.01 5.23 0.71
CA ASP A 449 13.30 5.56 -0.70
C ASP A 449 12.44 6.72 -1.21
N LEU A 450 11.19 6.83 -0.76
CA LEU A 450 10.35 7.99 -1.11
C LEU A 450 10.90 9.29 -0.53
N VAL A 451 11.48 9.26 0.67
CA VAL A 451 12.18 10.41 1.26
C VAL A 451 13.48 10.70 0.50
N GLN A 452 14.19 9.66 0.02
CA GLN A 452 15.40 9.82 -0.77
C GLN A 452 15.18 10.77 -1.95
N ARG A 453 14.02 10.70 -2.60
CA ARG A 453 13.69 11.52 -3.78
C ARG A 453 13.74 13.03 -3.53
N ILE A 454 13.60 13.50 -2.29
CA ILE A 454 13.67 14.94 -1.97
C ILE A 454 15.01 15.35 -1.31
N LEU A 455 15.97 14.43 -1.21
CA LEU A 455 17.33 14.72 -0.71
C LEU A 455 18.29 15.03 -1.86
N PRO A 456 19.22 15.98 -1.71
CA PRO A 456 20.18 16.32 -2.76
C PRO A 456 21.33 15.31 -2.93
N PHE A 457 21.47 14.35 -2.03
CA PHE A 457 22.57 13.36 -2.02
C PHE A 457 22.06 11.95 -1.67
N PRO A 458 22.69 10.88 -2.20
CA PRO A 458 22.29 9.50 -1.96
C PRO A 458 22.56 9.09 -0.51
N VAL A 459 21.56 8.49 0.13
CA VAL A 459 21.72 7.79 1.41
C VAL A 459 21.67 6.30 1.11
N ALA A 460 22.81 5.63 1.15
CA ALA A 460 22.92 4.21 0.81
C ALA A 460 22.04 3.31 1.70
N SER A 461 21.74 3.73 2.93
CA SER A 461 20.84 3.00 3.82
C SER A 461 19.34 3.23 3.53
N PHE A 462 18.99 3.95 2.45
CA PHE A 462 17.60 4.14 2.00
C PHE A 462 17.28 3.32 0.73
N ASP A 463 18.21 2.46 0.30
CA ASP A 463 18.02 1.42 -0.72
C ASP A 463 17.86 0.01 -0.10
#